data_AF-A0A7C9RHN4-F1
#
_entry.id   AF-A0A7C9RHN4-F1
#
_cell.length_a   1.000
_cell.length_b   1.000
_cell.length_c   1.000
_cell.angle_alpha   90.00
_cell.angle_beta   90.00
_cell.angle_gamma   90.00
#
_symmetry.space_group_name_H-M   'P 1'
#
loop_
_entity.id
_entity.type
_entity.pdbx_description
1 polymer ?
#
loop_
_entity_poly.entity_id
_entity_poly.type
_entity_poly.pdbx_seq_one_letter_code
_entity_poly.pdbx_strand_id
1 'polypeptide(L)' 'MDARPGLNGRRVDADVEAELDKLDSLPIVILRVRYRELLRSEPPSAFGPDLLRRSIAQWIQERAYGGLSREAKKL' A
#
# COMPACT_ATOMS: atom_id res chain seq x y z
N MET A 1 21.63 5.43 -5.27
CA MET A 1 20.43 4.57 -5.31
C MET A 1 19.36 5.40 -5.98
N ASP A 2 19.26 5.23 -7.29
CA ASP A 2 18.55 6.13 -8.19
C ASP A 2 17.04 5.90 -8.13
N ALA A 3 16.32 6.88 -7.59
CA ALA A 3 14.87 6.91 -7.59
C ALA A 3 14.36 7.05 -9.04
N ARG A 4 13.54 6.10 -9.49
CA ARG A 4 12.89 6.18 -10.80
C ARG A 4 11.86 7.31 -10.81
N PRO A 5 11.77 8.12 -11.88
CA PRO A 5 10.73 9.13 -11.99
C PRO A 5 9.36 8.44 -12.11
N GLY A 6 8.48 8.66 -11.13
CA GLY A 6 7.10 8.22 -11.21
C GLY A 6 6.32 9.02 -12.25
N LEU A 7 5.24 8.44 -12.77
CA LEU A 7 4.38 8.97 -13.85
C LEU A 7 3.78 10.38 -13.62
N ASN A 8 4.00 11.00 -12.45
CA ASN A 8 3.55 12.35 -12.10
C ASN A 8 4.67 13.25 -11.53
N GLY A 9 5.95 12.92 -11.77
CA GLY A 9 7.09 13.72 -11.27
C GLY A 9 7.37 13.58 -9.78
N ARG A 10 6.58 12.79 -9.05
CA ARG A 10 6.86 12.38 -7.66
C ARG A 10 7.95 11.30 -7.68
N ARG A 11 9.02 11.51 -6.90
CA ARG A 11 10.07 10.50 -6.70
C ARG A 11 9.42 9.26 -6.09
N VAL A 12 9.48 8.14 -6.81
CA VAL A 12 9.03 6.85 -6.29
C VAL A 12 10.15 6.34 -5.41
N ASP A 13 9.82 6.06 -4.16
CA ASP A 13 10.77 5.46 -3.24
C ASP A 13 10.98 3.99 -3.60
N ALA A 14 12.21 3.62 -3.92
CA ALA A 14 12.54 2.27 -4.39
C ALA A 14 12.23 1.19 -3.34
N ASP A 15 12.31 1.55 -2.05
CA ASP A 15 11.94 0.68 -0.95
C ASP A 15 10.43 0.39 -0.92
N VAL A 16 9.61 1.42 -1.17
CA VAL A 16 8.15 1.28 -1.29
C VAL A 16 7.80 0.41 -2.49
N GLU A 17 8.42 0.62 -3.65
CA GLU A 17 8.18 -0.22 -4.84
C GLU A 17 8.52 -1.69 -4.58
N ALA A 18 9.64 -1.96 -3.90
CA ALA A 18 10.03 -3.31 -3.52
C ALA A 18 9.07 -3.95 -2.50
N GLU A 19 8.52 -3.18 -1.56
CA GLU A 19 7.48 -3.65 -0.64
C GLU A 19 6.17 -3.97 -1.37
N LEU A 20 5.79 -3.15 -2.36
CA LEU A 20 4.59 -3.38 -3.17
C LEU A 20 4.72 -4.60 -4.08
N ASP A 21 5.87 -4.81 -4.71
CA ASP A 21 6.15 -5.99 -5.54
C ASP A 21 6.00 -7.29 -4.74
N LYS A 22 6.53 -7.31 -3.51
CA LYS A 22 6.37 -8.46 -2.61
C LYS A 22 4.90 -8.80 -2.35
N LEU A 23 4.02 -7.80 -2.22
CA LEU A 23 2.59 -8.03 -1.95
C LEU A 23 1.87 -8.79 -3.07
N ASP A 24 2.30 -8.64 -4.32
CA ASP A 24 1.66 -9.29 -5.46
C ASP A 24 1.73 -10.82 -5.34
N SER A 25 2.92 -11.31 -4.96
CA SER A 25 3.21 -12.74 -4.80
C SER A 25 2.67 -13.39 -3.51
N LEU A 26 2.16 -12.61 -2.55
CA LEU A 26 1.72 -13.15 -1.26
C LEU A 26 0.37 -13.89 -1.36
N PRO A 27 0.22 -15.03 -0.65
CA PRO A 27 -1.05 -15.72 -0.55
C PRO A 27 -2.03 -14.97 0.37
N ILE A 28 -3.34 -15.18 0.14
CA ILE A 28 -4.42 -14.47 0.84
C ILE A 28 -4.34 -14.57 2.37
N VAL A 29 -3.89 -15.70 2.91
CA VAL A 29 -3.73 -15.90 4.36
C VAL A 29 -2.71 -14.93 4.94
N ILE A 30 -1.58 -14.73 4.24
CA ILE A 30 -0.53 -13.80 4.67
C ILE A 30 -0.99 -12.35 4.49
N LEU A 31 -1.74 -12.06 3.41
CA LEU A 31 -2.35 -10.74 3.20
C LEU A 31 -3.30 -10.38 4.36
N ARG A 32 -4.10 -11.33 4.87
CA ARG A 32 -4.99 -11.08 6.02
C ARG A 32 -4.23 -10.79 7.30
N VAL A 33 -3.14 -11.52 7.56
CA VAL A 33 -2.27 -11.27 8.73
C VAL A 33 -1.65 -9.88 8.63
N ARG A 34 -1.03 -9.55 7.50
CA ARG A 34 -0.42 -8.22 7.27
C ARG A 34 -1.43 -7.09 7.38
N TYR A 35 -2.63 -7.26 6.84
CA TYR A 35 -3.71 -6.27 6.99
C TYR A 35 -3.99 -6.00 8.47
N ARG A 36 -4.12 -7.04 9.29
CA ARG A 36 -4.38 -6.91 10.73
C ARG A 36 -3.22 -6.25 11.47
N GLU A 37 -1.98 -6.56 11.13
CA GLU A 37 -0.80 -5.96 11.76
C GLU A 37 -0.68 -4.46 11.46
N LEU A 38 -0.87 -4.09 10.20
CA LEU A 38 -0.68 -2.72 9.73
C LEU A 38 -1.86 -1.81 10.06
N LEU A 39 -3.08 -2.27 9.79
CA LEU A 39 -4.31 -1.47 9.98
C LEU A 39 -4.93 -1.68 11.37
N ARG A 40 -4.33 -2.54 12.21
CA ARG A 40 -4.81 -2.87 13.56
C ARG A 40 -6.29 -3.24 13.62
N SER A 41 -6.81 -3.77 12.51
CA SER A 41 -8.24 -4.03 12.28
C SER A 41 -8.39 -5.36 11.57
N GLU A 42 -9.49 -6.06 11.82
CA GLU A 42 -9.75 -7.32 11.12
C GLU A 42 -10.19 -7.06 9.67
N PRO A 43 -9.61 -7.77 8.67
CA PRO A 43 -10.04 -7.61 7.29
C PRO A 43 -11.48 -8.12 7.10
N PRO A 44 -12.36 -7.37 6.40
CA PRO A 44 -13.72 -7.82 6.11
C PRO A 44 -13.71 -9.16 5.37
N SER A 45 -14.64 -10.06 5.69
CA SER A 45 -14.71 -11.38 5.04
C SER A 45 -14.94 -11.31 3.53
N ALA A 46 -15.55 -10.23 3.04
CA ALA A 46 -15.77 -9.97 1.62
C ALA A 46 -14.50 -9.50 0.88
N PHE A 47 -13.40 -9.19 1.59
CA PHE A 47 -12.17 -8.75 0.93
C PHE A 47 -11.44 -9.93 0.30
N GLY A 48 -11.52 -9.99 -1.02
CA GLY A 48 -10.68 -10.85 -1.84
C GLY A 48 -9.21 -10.42 -1.81
N PRO A 49 -8.31 -11.21 -2.43
CA PRO A 49 -6.86 -10.97 -2.39
C PRO A 49 -6.49 -9.61 -2.98
N ASP A 50 -7.13 -9.17 -4.06
CA ASP A 50 -6.88 -7.87 -4.68
C ASP A 50 -7.22 -6.69 -3.78
N LEU A 51 -8.36 -6.75 -3.07
CA LEU A 51 -8.76 -5.70 -2.14
C LEU A 51 -7.78 -5.61 -0.97
N LEU A 52 -7.32 -6.76 -0.45
CA LEU A 52 -6.31 -6.79 0.61
C LEU A 52 -4.99 -6.17 0.14
N ARG A 53 -4.49 -6.54 -1.04
CA ARG A 53 -3.27 -5.96 -1.61
C ARG A 53 -3.39 -4.45 -1.77
N ARG A 54 -4.51 -3.95 -2.32
CA ARG A 54 -4.75 -2.52 -2.51
C ARG A 54 -4.81 -1.75 -1.20
N SER A 55 -5.51 -2.27 -0.19
CA SER A 55 -5.58 -1.63 1.12
C SER A 55 -4.23 -1.58 1.82
N ILE A 56 -3.44 -2.66 1.75
CA ILE A 56 -2.10 -2.71 2.32
C ILE A 56 -1.15 -1.76 1.56
N ALA A 57 -1.19 -1.79 0.23
CA ALA A 57 -0.41 -0.92 -0.64
C ALA A 57 -0.69 0.56 -0.34
N GLN A 58 -1.98 0.93 -0.23
CA GLN A 58 -2.39 2.26 0.16
C GLN A 58 -1.78 2.66 1.49
N TRP A 59 -1.85 1.80 2.52
CA TRP A 59 -1.28 2.13 3.84
C TRP A 59 0.24 2.35 3.80
N ILE A 60 0.98 1.51 3.06
CA ILE A 60 2.43 1.65 2.88
C ILE A 60 2.76 2.98 2.18
N GLN A 61 2.01 3.31 1.13
CA GLN A 61 2.18 4.55 0.38
C GLN A 61 1.84 5.78 1.24
N GLU A 62 0.74 5.75 1.99
CA GLU A 62 0.35 6.84 2.90
C GLU A 62 1.43 7.08 3.96
N ARG A 63 2.02 6.01 4.51
CA ARG A 63 3.13 6.09 5.47
C ARG A 63 4.40 6.71 4.87
N ALA A 64 4.75 6.31 3.64
CA ALA A 64 5.98 6.77 3.00
C ALA A 64 5.87 8.19 2.42
N TYR A 65 4.71 8.53 1.87
CA TYR A 65 4.50 9.79 1.15
C TYR A 65 3.72 10.85 1.96
N GLY A 66 3.36 10.56 3.22
CA GLY A 66 2.73 11.53 4.13
C GLY A 66 1.22 11.68 4.00
N GLY A 67 0.55 10.65 3.47
CA GLY A 67 -0.89 10.60 3.25
C GLY A 67 -1.40 11.42 2.08
N LEU A 68 -2.68 11.26 1.72
CA LEU A 68 -3.40 12.25 0.91
C LEU A 68 -3.38 13.57 1.67
N SER A 69 -2.46 14.47 1.27
CA SER A 69 -2.41 15.85 1.78
C SER A 69 -3.83 16.39 1.82
N ARG A 70 -4.18 17.14 2.89
CA ARG A 70 -5.55 17.64 3.16
C ARG A 70 -6.29 18.21 1.95
N GLU A 71 -5.56 18.69 0.95
CA GLU A 71 -6.07 19.20 -0.32
C GLU A 71 -6.75 18.14 -1.21
N ALA A 72 -6.31 16.87 -1.17
CA ALA A 72 -6.90 15.77 -1.94
C ALA A 72 -8.17 15.17 -1.29
N LYS A 73 -8.49 15.55 -0.04
CA LYS A 73 -9.72 15.16 0.66
C LYS A 73 -10.91 16.07 0.34
N LYS A 74 -10.69 17.10 -0.48
CA LYS A 74 -11.68 18.11 -0.85
C LYS A 74 -12.07 17.92 -2.31
N LEU A 75 -12.77 16.82 -2.60
CA LEU A 75 -13.50 16.64 -3.86
C LEU A 75 -14.88 16.07 -3.57
#